data_AF-A0A820H6A6-F1
#
_entry.id   AF-A0A820H6A6-F1
#
_cell.length_a   1.000
_cell.length_b   1.000
_cell.length_c   1.000
_cell.angle_alpha   90.00
_cell.angle_beta   90.00
_cell.angle_gamma   90.00
#
_symmetry.space_group_name_H-M   'P 1'
#
loop_
_entity.id
_entity.type
_entity.pdbx_description
1 polymer ?
#
loop_
_entity_poly.entity_id
_entity_poly.type
_entity_poly.pdbx_seq_one_letter_code
_entity_poly.pdbx_strand_id
1 'polypeptide(L)'
;MGYLYSNCDMTENALRCELKALELYRQTLSSEHINIANSLRNIGLDYENMNNLSEALRYFNESLSIYRANYGPEHEMVKRGEADIVRLKDKQVSLSTHEIESKKFKQ
;
A
#
# COMPACT_ATOMS: atom_id res chain seq x y z
N MET A 1 7.26 -12.60 26.12
CA MET A 1 6.43 -12.90 24.92
C MET A 1 5.10 -12.20 25.05
N GLY A 2 5.01 -10.92 24.64
CA GLY A 2 3.77 -10.14 24.85
C GLY A 2 3.68 -8.79 24.12
N TYR A 3 4.80 -8.25 23.63
CA TYR A 3 4.81 -6.96 22.92
C TYR A 3 4.42 -7.04 21.43
N LEU A 4 4.43 -8.23 20.82
CA LEU A 4 4.09 -8.41 19.39
C LEU A 4 2.58 -8.40 19.12
N TYR A 5 1.77 -8.90 20.06
CA TYR A 5 0.32 -9.00 19.85
C TYR A 5 -0.39 -7.64 19.87
N SER A 6 0.00 -6.71 20.76
CA SER A 6 -0.63 -5.37 20.79
C SER A 6 -0.46 -4.59 19.49
N ASN A 7 0.70 -4.72 18.83
CA ASN A 7 0.91 -4.01 17.56
C ASN A 7 0.06 -4.61 16.44
N CYS A 8 -0.03 -5.96 16.33
CA CYS A 8 -0.86 -6.62 15.33
C CYS A 8 -2.35 -6.29 15.51
N ASP A 9 -2.87 -6.35 16.74
CA ASP A 9 -4.25 -5.98 17.05
C ASP A 9 -4.54 -4.50 16.74
N MET A 10 -3.58 -3.60 16.99
CA MET A 10 -3.74 -2.18 16.64
C MET A 10 -3.70 -1.95 15.14
N THR A 11 -2.79 -2.59 14.40
CA THR A 11 -2.70 -2.46 12.93
C THR A 11 -3.90 -3.05 12.21
N GLU A 12 -4.43 -4.18 12.66
CA GLU A 12 -5.60 -4.79 12.02
C GLU A 12 -6.87 -3.96 12.27
N ASN A 13 -7.01 -3.40 13.47
CA ASN A 13 -8.07 -2.45 13.79
C ASN A 13 -7.90 -1.12 13.03
N ALA A 14 -6.67 -0.62 12.87
CA ALA A 14 -6.37 0.59 12.10
C ALA A 14 -6.75 0.39 10.63
N LEU A 15 -6.30 -0.71 10.01
CA LEU A 15 -6.64 -1.06 8.63
C LEU A 15 -8.16 -1.14 8.43
N ARG A 16 -8.88 -1.76 9.36
CA ARG A 16 -10.34 -1.87 9.30
C ARG A 16 -11.04 -0.52 9.41
N CYS A 17 -10.53 0.38 10.25
CA CYS A 17 -11.02 1.75 10.36
C CYS A 17 -10.74 2.55 9.09
N GLU A 18 -9.54 2.41 8.50
CA GLU A 18 -9.17 3.08 7.25
C GLU A 18 -10.03 2.61 6.06
N LEU A 19 -10.31 1.30 5.96
CA LEU A 19 -11.19 0.75 4.92
C LEU A 19 -12.64 1.25 5.05
N LYS A 20 -13.18 1.32 6.27
CA LYS A 20 -14.52 1.89 6.50
C LYS A 20 -14.56 3.38 6.21
N ALA A 21 -13.52 4.11 6.59
CA ALA A 21 -13.41 5.54 6.27
C ALA A 21 -13.36 5.74 4.75
N LEU A 22 -12.61 4.90 4.02
CA LEU A 22 -12.56 4.92 2.56
C LEU A 22 -13.93 4.70 1.92
N GLU A 23 -14.70 3.72 2.41
CA GLU A 23 -16.05 3.43 1.91
C GLU A 23 -17.01 4.60 2.14
N LEU A 24 -16.98 5.18 3.35
CA LEU A 24 -17.75 6.38 3.66
C LEU A 24 -17.33 7.57 2.80
N TYR A 25 -16.02 7.80 2.62
CA TYR A 25 -15.50 8.87 1.80
C TYR A 25 -15.87 8.71 0.33
N ARG A 26 -15.89 7.49 -0.22
CA ARG A 26 -16.40 7.23 -1.58
C ARG A 26 -17.89 7.53 -1.73
N GLN A 27 -18.68 7.44 -0.66
CA GLN A 27 -20.12 7.74 -0.67
C GLN A 27 -20.44 9.21 -0.41
N THR A 28 -19.64 9.92 0.39
CA THR A 28 -19.96 11.28 0.87
C THR A 28 -19.11 12.38 0.27
N LEU A 29 -17.86 12.12 -0.08
CA LEU A 29 -16.99 13.12 -0.69
C LEU A 29 -16.89 12.86 -2.19
N SER A 30 -16.96 13.95 -2.97
CA SER A 30 -16.53 13.94 -4.36
C SER A 30 -15.16 13.23 -4.41
N SER A 31 -15.06 12.21 -5.26
CA SER A 31 -14.04 11.14 -5.32
C SER A 31 -12.57 11.57 -5.44
N GLU A 32 -12.28 12.85 -5.24
CA GLU A 32 -10.99 13.47 -5.39
C GLU A 32 -10.41 14.02 -4.09
N HIS A 33 -11.03 13.85 -2.91
CA HIS A 33 -10.42 14.45 -1.72
C HIS A 33 -9.05 13.81 -1.40
N ILE A 34 -8.00 14.63 -1.30
CA ILE A 34 -6.61 14.23 -0.96
C ILE A 34 -6.52 13.32 0.28
N ASN A 35 -7.46 13.45 1.21
CA ASN A 35 -7.57 12.59 2.40
C ASN A 35 -7.75 11.11 2.02
N ILE A 36 -8.52 10.81 0.96
CA ILE A 36 -8.70 9.46 0.43
C ILE A 36 -7.36 8.90 -0.07
N ALA A 37 -6.57 9.73 -0.76
CA ALA A 37 -5.24 9.33 -1.24
C ALA A 37 -4.27 9.05 -0.10
N ASN A 38 -4.30 9.85 0.97
CA ASN A 38 -3.51 9.62 2.18
C ASN A 38 -3.89 8.29 2.85
N SER A 39 -5.18 8.04 3.04
CA SER A 39 -5.66 6.77 3.62
C SER A 39 -5.25 5.57 2.76
N LEU A 40 -5.45 5.63 1.44
CA LEU A 40 -5.02 4.55 0.53
C LEU A 40 -3.51 4.28 0.60
N ARG A 41 -2.71 5.34 0.73
CA ARG A 41 -1.26 5.20 0.86
C ARG A 41 -0.87 4.50 2.17
N ASN A 42 -1.54 4.82 3.28
CA ASN A 42 -1.30 4.16 4.56
C ASN A 42 -1.68 2.68 4.51
N ILE A 43 -2.85 2.35 3.95
CA ILE A 43 -3.28 0.98 3.69
C ILE A 43 -2.20 0.22 2.88
N GLY A 44 -1.65 0.86 1.84
CA GLY A 44 -0.55 0.30 1.05
C GLY A 44 0.70 -0.02 1.86
N LEU A 45 1.10 0.87 2.77
CA LEU A 45 2.23 0.67 3.68
C LEU A 45 1.97 -0.46 4.68
N ASP A 46 0.74 -0.57 5.20
CA ASP A 46 0.36 -1.65 6.10
C ASP A 46 0.44 -3.01 5.40
N TYR A 47 -0.03 -3.11 4.15
CA TYR A 47 0.14 -4.32 3.35
C TYR A 47 1.60 -4.61 3.02
N GLU A 48 2.45 -3.59 2.78
CA GLU A 48 3.90 -3.77 2.63
C GLU A 48 4.53 -4.37 3.90
N ASN A 49 4.13 -3.88 5.08
CA ASN A 49 4.57 -4.40 6.38
C ASN A 49 4.08 -5.84 6.63
N MET A 50 2.88 -6.19 6.14
CA MET A 50 2.37 -7.57 6.14
C MET A 50 3.01 -8.46 5.07
N ASN A 51 4.00 -7.95 4.33
CA ASN A 51 4.68 -8.63 3.23
C ASN A 51 3.74 -9.02 2.07
N ASN A 52 2.56 -8.41 1.99
CA ASN A 52 1.58 -8.59 0.93
C ASN A 52 1.75 -7.52 -0.15
N LEU A 53 2.78 -7.72 -0.99
CA LEU A 53 3.17 -6.75 -2.01
C LEU A 53 2.09 -6.53 -3.09
N SER A 54 1.27 -7.55 -3.37
CA SER A 54 0.21 -7.48 -4.38
C SER A 54 -0.89 -6.50 -4.00
N GLU A 55 -1.41 -6.59 -2.77
CA GLU A 55 -2.42 -5.64 -2.29
C GLU A 55 -1.80 -4.25 -2.09
N ALA A 56 -0.58 -4.17 -1.53
CA ALA A 56 0.14 -2.91 -1.37
C ALA A 56 0.21 -2.13 -2.70
N LEU A 57 0.65 -2.79 -3.77
CA LEU A 57 0.72 -2.21 -5.11
C LEU A 57 -0.64 -1.69 -5.60
N ARG A 58 -1.73 -2.42 -5.33
CA ARG A 58 -3.08 -2.00 -5.74
C ARG A 58 -3.46 -0.68 -5.06
N TYR A 59 -3.27 -0.57 -3.75
CA TYR A 59 -3.61 0.64 -2.99
C TYR A 59 -2.70 1.82 -3.30
N PHE A 60 -1.40 1.59 -3.50
CA PHE A 60 -0.49 2.66 -3.95
C PHE A 60 -0.90 3.22 -5.31
N ASN A 61 -1.27 2.38 -6.28
CA ASN A 61 -1.76 2.83 -7.59
C ASN A 61 -3.06 3.64 -7.48
N GLU A 62 -4.00 3.21 -6.64
CA GLU A 62 -5.23 3.96 -6.37
C GLU A 62 -4.93 5.34 -5.75
N SER A 63 -4.04 5.40 -4.75
CA SER A 63 -3.63 6.67 -4.12
C SER A 63 -2.99 7.62 -5.14
N LEU A 64 -2.16 7.08 -6.03
CA LEU A 64 -1.43 7.85 -7.04
C LEU A 64 -2.38 8.49 -8.05
N SER A 65 -3.42 7.77 -8.46
CA SER A 65 -4.45 8.29 -9.37
C SER A 65 -5.12 9.54 -8.79
N ILE A 66 -5.45 9.53 -7.49
CA ILE A 66 -6.08 10.66 -6.81
C ILE A 66 -5.08 11.82 -6.62
N TYR A 67 -3.83 11.53 -6.24
CA TYR A 67 -2.79 12.56 -6.13
C TYR A 67 -2.53 13.25 -7.47
N ARG A 68 -2.49 12.50 -8.56
CA ARG A 68 -2.33 13.05 -9.92
C ARG A 68 -3.50 13.92 -10.32
N ALA A 69 -4.74 13.52 -9.99
CA ALA A 69 -5.93 14.32 -10.28
C ALA A 69 -5.95 15.66 -9.52
N ASN A 70 -5.50 15.67 -8.25
CA ASN A 70 -5.57 16.86 -7.39
C ASN A 70 -4.39 17.81 -7.53
N TYR A 71 -3.17 17.26 -7.48
CA TYR A 71 -1.95 18.06 -7.40
C TYR A 71 -1.21 18.16 -8.74
N GLY A 72 -1.60 17.33 -9.72
CA GLY A 72 -0.88 17.18 -10.97
C GLY A 72 0.35 16.27 -10.88
N PRO A 73 0.93 15.87 -12.03
CA PRO A 73 1.99 14.87 -12.10
C PRO A 73 3.34 15.33 -11.53
N GLU A 74 3.56 16.65 -11.36
CA GLU A 74 4.84 17.18 -10.88
C GLU A 74 4.97 17.21 -9.35
N HIS A 75 3.87 17.01 -8.62
CA HIS A 75 3.85 17.12 -7.17
C HIS A 75 4.69 16.02 -6.50
N GLU A 76 5.40 16.38 -5.42
CA GLU A 76 6.34 15.49 -4.73
C GLU A 76 5.67 14.18 -4.25
N MET A 77 4.40 14.25 -3.83
CA MET A 77 3.63 13.07 -3.42
C MET A 77 3.40 12.07 -4.55
N VAL A 78 3.22 12.55 -5.79
CA VAL A 78 3.08 11.68 -6.97
C VAL A 78 4.40 10.97 -7.25
N LYS A 79 5.50 11.74 -7.28
CA LYS A 79 6.85 11.18 -7.49
C LYS A 79 7.21 10.15 -6.41
N ARG A 80 6.84 10.41 -5.16
CA ARG A 80 7.05 9.49 -4.05
C ARG A 80 6.23 8.20 -4.20
N GLY A 81 4.94 8.31 -4.53
CA GLY A 81 4.09 7.15 -4.77
C GLY A 81 4.57 6.28 -5.93
N GLU A 82 5.06 6.90 -7.01
CA GLU A 82 5.69 6.18 -8.13
C GLU A 82 6.95 5.43 -7.69
N ALA A 83 7.82 6.08 -6.91
CA ALA A 83 9.02 5.45 -6.38
C ALA A 83 8.69 4.26 -5.46
N ASP A 84 7.68 4.39 -4.61
CA ASP A 84 7.20 3.30 -3.73
C ASP A 84 6.70 2.10 -4.57
N ILE A 85 5.92 2.34 -5.63
CA ILE A 85 5.44 1.29 -6.55
C ILE A 85 6.59 0.57 -7.26
N VAL A 86 7.59 1.31 -7.77
CA VAL A 86 8.75 0.72 -8.44
C VAL A 86 9.56 -0.14 -7.47
N ARG A 87 9.82 0.36 -6.26
CA ARG A 87 10.50 -0.38 -5.19
C ARG A 87 9.78 -1.68 -4.84
N LEU A 88 8.46 -1.64 -4.72
CA LEU A 88 7.65 -2.81 -4.39
C LEU A 88 7.64 -3.85 -5.50
N LYS A 89 7.58 -3.43 -6.76
CA LYS A 89 7.68 -4.35 -7.90
C LYS A 89 9.05 -5.03 -7.96
N ASP A 90 10.12 -4.27 -7.74
CA ASP A 90 11.48 -4.81 -7.71
C ASP A 90 11.67 -5.84 -6.57
N LYS A 91 11.13 -5.52 -5.39
CA LYS A 91 11.08 -6.45 -4.24
C LYS A 91 10.31 -7.72 -4.56
N GLN A 92 9.16 -7.61 -5.26
CA GLN A 92 8.35 -8.76 -5.66
C GLN A 92 9.08 -9.67 -6.66
N VAL A 93 9.79 -9.09 -7.62
CA VAL A 93 10.61 -9.84 -8.59
C VAL A 93 11.77 -10.55 -7.87
N SER A 94 12.46 -9.83 -6.97
CA SER A 94 13.59 -10.37 -6.20
C SER A 94 13.21 -11.55 -5.29
N LEU A 95 12.02 -11.49 -4.68
CA LEU A 95 11.48 -12.63 -3.91
C LEU A 95 11.21 -13.83 -4.81
N SER A 96 10.63 -13.59 -6.00
CA SER A 96 10.28 -14.63 -6.96
C SER A 96 11.53 -15.33 -7.53
N THR A 97 12.60 -14.59 -7.80
CA THR A 97 13.88 -15.16 -8.30
C THR A 97 14.57 -16.02 -7.26
N HIS A 98 14.64 -15.57 -6.00
CA HIS A 98 15.21 -16.35 -4.90
C HIS A 98 14.43 -17.66 -4.63
N GLU A 99 13.11 -17.66 -4.77
CA GLU A 99 12.29 -18.87 -4.64
C GLU A 99 12.55 -19.89 -5.77
N ILE A 100 12.82 -19.44 -6.99
CA ILE A 100 13.13 -20.32 -8.13
C ILE A 100 14.51 -20.97 -7.94
N GLU A 101 15.52 -20.19 -7.55
CA GLU A 101 16.88 -20.71 -7.34
C GLU A 101 16.95 -21.70 -6.17
N SER A 102 16.27 -21.41 -5.06
CA SER A 102 16.25 -22.32 -3.89
C SER A 102 15.56 -23.66 -4.16
N LYS A 103 14.59 -23.71 -5.08
CA LYS A 103 13.97 -24.97 -5.56
C LYS A 103 14.88 -25.73 -6.52
N LYS A 104 15.75 -25.05 -7.26
CA LYS A 104 16.68 -25.65 -8.22
C LYS A 104 17.84 -26.41 -7.55
N PHE A 105 18.21 -26.02 -6.33
CA PHE A 105 19.27 -26.67 -5.53
C PHE A 105 18.79 -27.85 -4.66
N LYS A 106 17.49 -28.15 -4.64
CA LYS A 106 16.90 -29.27 -3.86
C LYS A 106 16.48 -30.47 -4.71
N GLN A 107 16.83 -30.52 -6.00
CA GLN A 107 16.73 -31.70 -6.86
C GLN A 107 18.13 -32.16 -7.26
#